data_AF-A0A3N6H6H6-F1
#
_entry.id   AF-A0A3N6H6H6-F1
#
_cell.length_a   1.000
_cell.length_b   1.000
_cell.length_c   1.000
_cell.angle_alpha   90.00
_cell.angle_beta   90.00
_cell.angle_gamma   90.00
#
_symmetry.space_group_name_H-M   'P 1'
#
loop_
_entity.id
_entity.type
_entity.pdbx_description
1 polymer ?
#
loop_
_entity_poly.entity_id
_entity_poly.type
_entity_poly.pdbx_seq_one_letter_code
_entity_poly.pdbx_strand_id
1 'polypeptide(L)'
;MSERETETPTELSMRMRLASHKSWASTTDRPARTAAARRASHHTRFLDKARELHPAATDEQITAVAESLRKAHYTELAMRSAKARRLKAAMRGTAAA
;
A
#
# COMPACT_ATOMS: atom_id res chain seq x y z
N MET A 1 -33.38 4.64 -2.38
CA MET A 1 -32.25 3.71 -2.20
C MET A 1 -31.62 3.50 -3.56
N SER A 2 -30.33 3.79 -3.73
CA SER A 2 -29.64 3.56 -5.01
C SER A 2 -29.37 2.06 -5.16
N GLU A 3 -29.42 1.50 -6.37
CA GLU A 3 -28.98 0.11 -6.66
C GLU A 3 -27.64 -0.27 -6.01
N ARG A 4 -26.73 0.71 -5.86
CA ARG A 4 -25.43 0.52 -5.20
C ARG A 4 -25.51 0.22 -3.70
N GLU A 5 -26.63 0.53 -3.07
CA GLU A 5 -26.87 0.38 -1.63
C GLU A 5 -27.32 -1.05 -1.28
N THR A 6 -27.73 -1.83 -2.29
CA THR A 6 -28.26 -3.20 -2.14
C THR A 6 -27.38 -4.28 -2.79
N GLU A 7 -26.21 -3.92 -3.34
CA GLU A 7 -25.29 -4.89 -3.96
C GLU A 7 -24.75 -5.90 -2.91
N THR A 8 -24.77 -7.18 -3.27
CA THR A 8 -24.05 -8.23 -2.52
C THR A 8 -22.52 -8.04 -2.67
N PRO A 9 -21.70 -8.61 -1.76
CA PRO A 9 -20.24 -8.56 -1.91
C PRO A 9 -19.71 -9.10 -3.25
N THR A 10 -20.41 -10.08 -3.84
CA THR A 10 -20.06 -10.66 -5.13
C THR A 10 -20.28 -9.66 -6.28
N GLU A 11 -21.44 -9.01 -6.31
CA GLU A 11 -21.78 -7.99 -7.32
C GLU A 11 -20.85 -6.79 -7.22
N LEU A 12 -20.57 -6.33 -6.00
CA LEU A 12 -19.57 -5.28 -5.74
C LEU A 12 -18.21 -5.66 -6.33
N SER A 13 -17.77 -6.90 -6.12
CA SER A 13 -16.51 -7.41 -6.65
C SER A 13 -16.50 -7.44 -8.18
N MET A 14 -17.58 -7.90 -8.82
CA MET A 14 -17.73 -7.91 -10.28
C MET A 14 -17.67 -6.49 -10.86
N ARG A 15 -18.38 -5.54 -10.24
CA ARG A 15 -18.37 -4.14 -10.65
C ARG A 15 -16.98 -3.52 -10.59
N MET A 16 -16.22 -3.78 -9.53
CA MET A 16 -14.85 -3.27 -9.41
C MET A 16 -13.91 -3.86 -10.46
N ARG A 17 -14.06 -5.13 -10.82
CA ARG A 17 -13.30 -5.74 -11.94
C ARG A 17 -13.65 -5.09 -13.27
N LEU A 18 -14.95 -4.90 -13.56
CA LEU A 18 -15.42 -4.23 -14.77
C LEU A 18 -14.82 -2.82 -14.89
N ALA A 19 -14.86 -2.03 -13.81
CA ALA A 19 -14.27 -0.70 -13.77
C ALA A 19 -12.75 -0.73 -14.01
N SER A 20 -12.04 -1.69 -13.40
CA SER A 20 -10.60 -1.87 -13.60
C SER A 20 -10.26 -2.14 -15.07
N HIS A 21 -10.92 -3.13 -15.69
CA HIS A 21 -10.73 -3.46 -17.10
C HIS A 21 -11.04 -2.29 -18.03
N LYS A 22 -12.15 -1.57 -17.81
CA LYS A 22 -12.49 -0.38 -18.58
C LYS A 22 -11.41 0.69 -18.48
N SER A 23 -10.92 0.98 -17.28
CA SER A 23 -9.88 2.02 -17.13
C SER A 23 -8.54 1.60 -17.75
N TRP A 24 -8.18 0.32 -17.73
CA TRP A 24 -6.96 -0.16 -18.38
C TRP A 24 -7.10 -0.18 -19.91
N ALA A 25 -8.28 -0.49 -20.44
CA ALA A 25 -8.57 -0.41 -21.87
C ALA A 25 -8.45 1.04 -22.40
N SER A 26 -8.81 2.04 -21.58
CA SER A 26 -8.65 3.45 -21.94
C SER A 26 -7.24 4.02 -21.71
N THR A 27 -6.27 3.20 -21.29
CA THR A 27 -4.89 3.66 -21.01
C THR A 27 -3.97 3.30 -22.17
N THR A 28 -3.64 4.27 -23.01
CA THR A 28 -2.70 4.09 -24.13
C THR A 28 -1.24 4.02 -23.66
N ASP A 29 -0.84 4.87 -22.72
CA ASP A 29 0.50 4.87 -22.11
C ASP A 29 0.46 4.29 -20.69
N ARG A 30 0.76 2.98 -20.59
CA ARG A 30 0.77 2.25 -19.32
C ARG A 30 1.95 2.65 -18.43
N PRO A 31 3.19 2.84 -18.95
CA PRO A 31 4.29 3.40 -18.18
C PRO A 31 3.96 4.73 -17.51
N ALA A 32 3.41 5.71 -18.24
CA ALA A 32 3.08 7.04 -17.71
C ALA A 32 2.04 6.99 -16.62
N ARG A 33 0.96 6.19 -16.79
CA ARG A 33 -0.08 6.01 -15.75
C ARG A 33 0.49 5.56 -14.40
N THR A 34 1.58 4.81 -14.41
CA THR A 34 2.20 4.23 -13.21
C THR A 34 3.48 4.95 -12.77
N ALA A 35 3.92 5.98 -13.50
CA ALA A 35 5.19 6.67 -13.25
C ALA A 35 5.23 7.36 -11.89
N ALA A 36 4.16 8.05 -11.47
CA ALA A 36 4.08 8.68 -10.16
C ALA A 36 4.21 7.66 -9.02
N ALA A 37 3.52 6.51 -9.14
CA ALA A 37 3.61 5.43 -8.16
C ALA A 37 5.02 4.80 -8.12
N ARG A 38 5.69 4.65 -9.28
CA ARG A 38 7.09 4.19 -9.32
C ARG A 38 8.06 5.17 -8.68
N ARG A 39 7.87 6.48 -8.90
CA ARG A 39 8.66 7.54 -8.24
C ARG A 39 8.43 7.61 -6.74
N ALA A 40 7.22 7.34 -6.29
CA ALA A 40 6.88 7.24 -4.87
C ALA A 40 7.18 5.84 -4.28
N SER A 41 7.73 4.92 -5.08
CA SER A 41 7.93 3.54 -4.64
C SER A 41 8.96 3.45 -3.53
N HIS A 42 8.96 2.32 -2.85
CA HIS A 42 9.86 2.04 -1.74
C HIS A 42 11.33 2.13 -2.11
N HIS A 43 11.70 1.97 -3.39
CA HIS A 43 13.10 2.03 -3.81
C HIS A 43 13.64 3.47 -3.80
N THR A 44 12.81 4.45 -4.11
CA THR A 44 13.22 5.86 -4.24
C THR A 44 12.96 6.65 -2.96
N ARG A 45 11.77 6.51 -2.35
CA ARG A 45 11.37 7.35 -1.22
C ARG A 45 12.26 7.20 0.03
N PHE A 46 12.84 6.02 0.27
CA PHE A 46 13.71 5.80 1.43
C PHE A 46 15.11 6.35 1.19
N LEU A 47 15.57 6.37 -0.07
CA LEU A 47 16.81 7.05 -0.45
C LEU A 47 16.66 8.56 -0.31
N ASP A 48 15.56 9.12 -0.82
CA ASP A 48 15.24 10.55 -0.66
C ASP A 48 15.18 10.91 0.83
N LYS A 49 14.49 10.09 1.63
CA LYS A 49 14.39 10.31 3.07
C LYS A 49 15.73 10.18 3.80
N ALA A 50 16.56 9.23 3.40
CA ALA A 50 17.90 9.07 3.97
C ALA A 50 18.77 10.31 3.68
N ARG A 51 18.69 10.89 2.47
CA ARG A 51 19.41 12.12 2.10
C ARG A 51 18.89 13.35 2.85
N GLU A 52 17.59 13.45 3.10
CA GLU A 52 17.03 14.50 3.95
C GLU A 52 17.55 14.43 5.39
N LEU A 53 17.68 13.23 5.95
CA LEU A 53 18.14 13.02 7.33
C LEU A 53 19.65 13.22 7.47
N HIS A 54 20.42 12.85 6.45
CA HIS A 54 21.88 12.86 6.48
C HIS A 54 22.45 13.49 5.19
N PRO A 55 22.31 14.81 4.99
CA PRO A 55 22.67 15.47 3.72
C PRO A 55 24.17 15.44 3.39
N ALA A 56 25.03 15.23 4.38
CA ALA A 56 26.48 15.16 4.22
C ALA A 56 27.04 13.71 4.19
N ALA A 57 26.16 12.70 4.26
CA ALA A 57 26.59 11.30 4.25
C ALA A 57 27.03 10.85 2.85
N THR A 58 27.93 9.85 2.81
CA THR A 58 28.34 9.22 1.55
C THR A 58 27.20 8.40 0.95
N ASP A 59 27.25 8.10 -0.36
CA ASP A 59 26.21 7.29 -1.01
C ASP A 59 26.08 5.87 -0.41
N GLU A 60 27.18 5.30 0.09
CA GLU A 60 27.17 4.01 0.80
C GLU A 60 26.40 4.11 2.12
N GLN A 61 26.64 5.16 2.91
CA GLN A 61 25.92 5.43 4.15
C GLN A 61 24.42 5.69 3.88
N ILE A 62 24.10 6.47 2.85
CA ILE A 62 22.72 6.72 2.43
C ILE A 62 22.02 5.41 2.07
N THR A 63 22.69 4.51 1.36
CA THR A 63 22.14 3.20 0.99
C THR A 63 21.84 2.36 2.25
N ALA A 64 22.77 2.30 3.20
CA ALA A 64 22.58 1.57 4.45
C ALA A 64 21.44 2.15 5.32
N VAL A 65 21.30 3.48 5.37
CA VAL A 65 20.20 4.16 6.06
C VAL A 65 18.87 3.87 5.37
N ALA A 66 18.81 3.98 4.04
CA ALA A 66 17.59 3.71 3.27
C ALA A 66 17.13 2.26 3.43
N GLU A 67 18.04 1.29 3.45
CA GLU A 67 17.71 -0.10 3.74
C GLU A 67 17.13 -0.28 5.15
N SER A 68 17.71 0.40 6.14
CA SER A 68 17.24 0.36 7.52
C SER A 68 15.85 0.99 7.67
N LEU A 69 15.62 2.15 7.03
CA LEU A 69 14.30 2.79 6.96
C LEU A 69 13.26 1.89 6.31
N ARG A 70 13.63 1.20 5.23
CA ARG A 70 12.76 0.23 4.55
C ARG A 70 12.37 -0.90 5.49
N LYS A 71 13.35 -1.52 6.16
CA LYS A 71 13.12 -2.60 7.12
C LYS A 71 12.23 -2.13 8.27
N ALA A 72 12.51 -0.97 8.85
CA ALA A 72 11.71 -0.40 9.94
C ALA A 72 10.24 -0.19 9.52
N HIS A 73 10.00 0.41 8.36
CA HIS A 73 8.64 0.67 7.85
C HIS A 73 7.81 -0.61 7.71
N TYR A 74 8.37 -1.66 7.12
CA TYR A 74 7.64 -2.91 6.93
C TYR A 74 7.45 -3.69 8.24
N THR A 75 8.42 -3.62 9.14
CA THR A 75 8.28 -4.18 10.50
C THR A 75 7.13 -3.51 11.23
N GLU A 76 7.04 -2.17 11.17
CA GLU A 76 5.94 -1.43 11.77
C GLU A 76 4.58 -1.82 11.16
N LEU A 77 4.51 -1.93 9.83
CA LEU A 77 3.30 -2.36 9.13
C LEU A 77 2.88 -3.78 9.57
N ALA A 78 3.84 -4.70 9.69
CA ALA A 78 3.59 -6.06 10.16
C ALA A 78 3.07 -6.08 11.60
N MET A 79 3.65 -5.28 12.49
CA MET A 79 3.18 -5.14 13.88
C MET A 79 1.75 -4.62 13.95
N ARG A 80 1.43 -3.55 13.19
CA ARG A 80 0.07 -3.00 13.11
C ARG A 80 -0.93 -4.04 12.57
N SER A 81 -0.52 -4.79 11.54
CA SER A 81 -1.33 -5.88 10.97
C SER A 81 -1.59 -7.01 11.96
N ALA A 82 -0.58 -7.42 12.72
CA ALA A 82 -0.73 -8.43 13.79
C ALA A 82 -1.68 -7.94 14.89
N LYS A 83 -1.57 -6.67 15.31
CA LYS A 83 -2.50 -6.06 16.26
C LYS A 83 -3.95 -6.08 15.74
N ALA A 84 -4.17 -5.68 14.48
CA ALA A 84 -5.51 -5.69 13.88
C ALA A 84 -6.11 -7.10 13.80
N ARG A 85 -5.30 -8.11 13.42
CA ARG A 85 -5.74 -9.51 13.41
C ARG A 85 -6.17 -10.01 14.79
N ARG A 86 -5.41 -9.69 15.85
CA ARG A 86 -5.75 -10.05 17.24
C ARG A 86 -7.08 -9.42 17.66
N LEU A 87 -7.29 -8.14 17.37
CA LEU A 87 -8.55 -7.45 17.67
C LEU A 87 -9.74 -8.09 16.94
N LYS A 88 -9.60 -8.36 15.64
CA LYS A 88 -10.66 -9.03 14.86
C LYS A 88 -10.97 -10.44 15.37
N ALA A 89 -9.95 -11.18 15.82
CA ALA A 89 -10.16 -12.50 16.42
C ALA A 89 -10.93 -12.40 17.73
N ALA A 90 -10.57 -11.47 18.61
CA ALA A 90 -11.29 -11.22 19.87
C ALA A 90 -12.76 -10.84 19.60
N MET A 91 -13.02 -9.90 18.69
CA MET A 91 -14.39 -9.50 18.33
C MET A 91 -15.25 -10.65 17.81
N ARG A 92 -14.67 -11.55 17.00
CA ARG A 92 -15.38 -12.74 16.52
C ARG A 92 -15.65 -13.75 17.64
N GLY A 93 -14.72 -13.90 18.58
CA GLY A 93 -14.91 -14.74 19.76
C GLY A 93 -16.03 -14.20 20.66
N THR A 94 -16.09 -12.87 20.86
CA THR A 94 -17.16 -12.21 21.61
C THR A 94 -18.51 -12.27 20.89
N ALA A 95 -18.55 -12.24 19.56
CA ALA A 95 -19.79 -12.36 18.80
C ALA A 95 -20.34 -13.80 18.71
N ALA A 96 -19.52 -14.79 19.04
CA ALA A 96 -19.89 -16.21 19.03
C ALA A 96 -20.20 -16.77 20.43
N ALA A 97 -20.00 -15.96 21.48
CA ALA A 97 -20.30 -16.26 22.89
C ALA A 97 -21.53 -15.48 23.33
#